data_AF-A0A968LM86-F1
#
_entry.id   AF-A0A968LM86-F1
#
_cell.length_a   1.000
_cell.length_b   1.000
_cell.length_c   1.000
_cell.angle_alpha   90.00
_cell.angle_beta   90.00
_cell.angle_gamma   90.00
#
_symmetry.space_group_name_H-M   'P 1'
#
loop_
_entity.id
_entity.type
_entity.pdbx_description
1 polymer ?
#
loop_
_entity_poly.entity_id
_entity_poly.type
_entity_poly.pdbx_seq_one_letter_code
_entity_poly.pdbx_strand_id
1 'polypeptide(L)'
;RDEVRREAVRRAEQLGVVFLDEIDKICSRENARGADVSREGVQRDLLPLVEGTTVATKYGPVRSDHVLFIAAARFTWPRSAI
;
A
#
# COMPACT_ATOMS: atom_id res chain seq x y z
N ARG A 1 -15.89 -12.66 -22.93
CA ARG A 1 -15.69 -11.45 -22.09
C ARG A 1 -15.57 -11.83 -20.61
N ASP A 2 -16.42 -12.70 -20.10
CA ASP A 2 -16.37 -13.13 -18.68
C ASP A 2 -15.12 -13.96 -18.34
N GLU A 3 -14.63 -14.75 -19.29
CA GLU A 3 -13.37 -15.48 -19.14
C GLU A 3 -12.16 -14.56 -18.99
N VAL A 4 -12.08 -13.53 -19.85
CA VAL A 4 -11.03 -12.50 -19.76
C VAL A 4 -11.11 -11.75 -18.43
N ARG A 5 -12.32 -11.45 -17.94
CA ARG A 5 -12.55 -10.82 -16.63
C ARG A 5 -12.07 -11.72 -15.49
N ARG A 6 -12.41 -13.01 -15.51
CA ARG A 6 -11.94 -13.99 -14.51
C ARG A 6 -10.43 -14.12 -14.51
N GLU A 7 -9.82 -14.23 -15.68
CA GLU A 7 -8.36 -14.33 -15.78
C GLU A 7 -7.66 -13.05 -15.33
N ALA A 8 -8.23 -11.88 -15.61
CA ALA A 8 -7.72 -10.60 -15.11
C ALA A 8 -7.74 -10.54 -13.57
N VAL A 9 -8.84 -10.95 -12.94
CA VAL A 9 -8.94 -11.05 -11.47
C VAL A 9 -7.89 -12.03 -10.94
N ARG A 10 -7.81 -13.23 -11.51
CA ARG A 10 -6.84 -14.27 -11.09
C ARG A 10 -5.39 -13.78 -11.18
N ARG A 11 -5.02 -13.08 -12.26
CA ARG A 11 -3.69 -12.50 -12.43
C ARG A 11 -3.41 -11.39 -11.44
N ALA A 12 -4.38 -10.52 -11.16
CA ALA A 12 -4.24 -9.46 -10.17
C ALA A 12 -4.01 -10.04 -8.77
N GLU A 13 -4.73 -11.10 -8.40
CA GLU A 13 -4.57 -11.77 -7.10
C GLU A 13 -3.24 -12.52 -6.98
N GLN A 14 -2.77 -13.20 -8.03
CA GLN A 14 -1.62 -14.11 -7.95
C GLN A 14 -0.28 -13.48 -8.35
N LEU A 15 -0.31 -12.48 -9.23
CA LEU A 15 0.89 -11.88 -9.86
C LEU A 15 0.88 -10.35 -9.74
N GLY A 16 -0.07 -9.79 -8.98
CA GLY A 16 -0.18 -8.35 -8.78
C GLY A 16 1.05 -7.79 -8.09
N VAL A 17 1.52 -6.63 -8.58
CA VAL A 17 2.60 -5.86 -7.96
C VAL A 17 2.10 -4.44 -7.74
N VAL A 18 2.26 -3.96 -6.51
CA VAL A 18 1.95 -2.59 -6.11
C VAL A 18 3.24 -1.91 -5.67
N PHE A 19 3.59 -0.81 -6.34
CA PHE A 19 4.74 0.01 -5.97
C PHE A 19 4.27 1.26 -5.21
N LEU A 20 4.72 1.40 -3.97
CA LEU A 20 4.44 2.53 -3.09
C LEU A 20 5.68 3.42 -3.05
N ASP A 21 5.69 4.49 -3.84
CA ASP A 21 6.81 5.44 -3.84
C ASP A 21 6.70 6.46 -2.71
N GLU A 22 7.85 6.98 -2.27
CA GLU A 22 7.97 8.01 -1.23
C GLU A 22 7.15 7.70 0.05
N ILE A 23 7.12 6.43 0.48
CA ILE A 23 6.38 6.02 1.69
C ILE A 23 6.87 6.76 2.94
N ASP A 24 8.10 7.27 2.91
CA ASP A 24 8.69 8.11 3.94
C ASP A 24 7.97 9.46 4.13
N LYS A 25 7.17 9.93 3.16
CA LYS A 25 6.35 11.15 3.33
C LYS A 25 5.16 10.96 4.27
N ILE A 26 4.67 9.73 4.40
CA ILE A 26 3.51 9.39 5.25
C ILE A 26 3.93 8.81 6.61
N CYS A 27 5.15 8.30 6.76
CA CYS A 27 5.73 7.92 8.06
C CYS A 27 5.94 9.17 8.93
N SER A 28 5.12 9.36 9.97
CA SER A 28 5.19 10.52 10.86
C SER A 28 6.48 10.54 11.70
N ARG A 29 6.95 11.73 12.10
CA ARG A 29 7.96 11.90 13.16
C ARG A 29 7.23 12.00 14.50
N GLU A 30 7.67 11.30 15.53
CA GLU A 30 7.07 11.23 16.88
C GLU A 30 6.73 12.56 17.60
N ASN A 31 7.02 13.75 17.04
CA ASN A 31 6.96 15.03 17.76
C ASN A 31 6.23 16.20 17.06
N ALA A 32 5.48 16.01 15.96
CA ALA A 32 4.87 17.12 15.21
C ALA A 32 3.33 17.18 15.36
N ARG A 33 2.84 17.55 16.55
CA ARG A 33 1.40 17.72 16.87
C ARG A 33 0.70 18.74 15.95
N GLY A 34 0.18 18.32 14.80
CA GLY A 34 -0.68 19.17 13.95
C GLY A 34 -0.92 18.65 12.54
N ALA A 35 0.14 18.24 11.82
CA ALA A 35 0.04 17.70 10.45
C ALA A 35 -0.02 16.16 10.39
N ASP A 36 0.17 15.52 11.55
CA ASP A 36 0.42 14.07 11.67
C ASP A 36 -0.84 13.20 11.52
N VAL A 37 -2.02 13.72 11.89
CA VAL A 37 -3.28 12.94 11.87
C VAL A 37 -3.64 12.48 10.45
N SER A 38 -3.39 13.33 9.43
CA SER A 38 -3.65 12.98 8.03
C SER A 38 -2.63 11.97 7.48
N ARG A 39 -1.42 11.90 8.05
CA ARG A 39 -0.34 11.02 7.56
C ARG A 39 -0.43 9.64 8.21
N GLU A 40 -0.74 9.59 9.50
CA GLU A 40 -1.03 8.35 10.22
C GLU A 40 -2.30 7.68 9.69
N GLY A 41 -3.32 8.46 9.31
CA GLY A 41 -4.52 7.95 8.64
C GLY A 41 -4.20 7.18 7.36
N VAL A 42 -3.33 7.71 6.51
CA VAL A 42 -2.94 7.02 5.26
C VAL A 42 -2.22 5.71 5.54
N GLN A 43 -1.35 5.65 6.56
CA GLN A 43 -0.70 4.39 6.93
C GLN A 43 -1.71 3.36 7.43
N ARG A 44 -2.62 3.78 8.31
CA ARG A 44 -3.67 2.91 8.85
C ARG A 44 -4.60 2.39 7.76
N ASP A 45 -4.90 3.20 6.76
CA ASP A 45 -5.74 2.82 5.62
C ASP A 45 -5.03 1.87 4.65
N LEU A 46 -3.69 1.88 4.62
CA LEU A 46 -2.90 0.93 3.84
C LEU A 46 -2.79 -0.44 4.51
N LEU A 47 -2.90 -0.54 5.84
CA LEU A 47 -2.76 -1.81 6.58
C LEU A 47 -3.66 -2.93 6.05
N PRO A 48 -4.98 -2.74 5.84
CA PRO A 48 -5.82 -3.81 5.31
C PRO A 48 -5.37 -4.33 3.93
N LEU A 49 -4.80 -3.47 3.09
CA LEU A 49 -4.34 -3.87 1.76
C LEU A 49 -3.10 -4.76 1.83
N VAL A 50 -2.15 -4.42 2.71
CA VAL A 50 -0.90 -5.19 2.88
C VAL A 50 -1.07 -6.43 3.76
N GLU A 51 -2.01 -6.41 4.71
CA GLU A 51 -2.33 -7.55 5.58
C GLU A 51 -3.20 -8.60 4.86
N GLY A 52 -3.90 -8.20 3.81
CA GLY A 52 -4.81 -9.04 3.03
C GLY A 52 -6.27 -8.65 3.25
N THR A 53 -6.90 -8.14 2.19
CA THR A 53 -8.32 -7.78 2.18
C THR A 53 -8.95 -8.06 0.84
N THR A 54 -10.28 -8.05 0.80
CA THR A 54 -11.06 -8.14 -0.44
C THR A 54 -11.49 -6.76 -0.89
N VAL A 55 -11.02 -6.33 -2.06
CA VAL A 55 -11.34 -5.04 -2.67
C VAL A 55 -12.39 -5.24 -3.77
N ALA A 56 -13.48 -4.49 -3.72
CA ALA A 56 -14.50 -4.51 -4.76
C ALA A 56 -14.03 -3.75 -6.01
N THR A 57 -14.08 -4.40 -7.17
CA THR A 57 -13.76 -3.75 -8.46
C THR A 57 -14.90 -3.95 -9.47
N LYS A 58 -14.91 -3.15 -10.55
CA LYS A 58 -15.84 -3.37 -11.69
C LYS A 58 -15.68 -4.75 -12.35
N TYR A 59 -14.57 -5.44 -12.09
CA TYR A 59 -14.26 -6.78 -12.60
C TYR A 59 -14.53 -7.88 -11.58
N GLY A 60 -15.08 -7.55 -10.41
CA GLY A 60 -15.37 -8.49 -9.33
C GLY A 60 -14.51 -8.21 -8.09
N PRO A 61 -14.73 -8.95 -7.00
CA PRO A 61 -13.86 -8.87 -5.84
C PRO A 61 -12.45 -9.35 -6.19
N VAL A 62 -11.43 -8.68 -5.64
CA VAL A 62 -10.02 -9.04 -5.76
C VAL A 62 -9.45 -9.17 -4.36
N ARG A 63 -8.81 -10.30 -4.06
CA ARG A 63 -8.09 -10.56 -2.81
C ARG A 63 -6.64 -10.11 -2.89
N SER A 64 -6.17 -9.33 -1.91
CA SER A 64 -4.79 -8.82 -1.88
C SER A 64 -3.78 -9.75 -1.20
N ASP A 65 -4.19 -10.92 -0.67
CA ASP A 65 -3.35 -11.83 0.13
C ASP A 65 -2.01 -12.22 -0.53
N HIS A 66 -1.94 -12.23 -1.87
CA HIS A 66 -0.75 -12.63 -2.63
C HIS A 66 -0.19 -11.51 -3.53
N VAL A 67 -0.63 -10.27 -3.32
CA VAL A 67 -0.11 -9.12 -4.05
C VAL A 67 1.26 -8.73 -3.47
N LEU A 68 2.26 -8.57 -4.32
CA LEU A 68 3.59 -8.11 -3.93
C LEU A 68 3.57 -6.59 -3.76
N PHE A 69 3.79 -6.10 -2.53
CA PHE A 69 3.99 -4.68 -2.26
C PHE A 69 5.48 -4.35 -2.20
N ILE A 70 5.91 -3.37 -2.99
CA ILE A 70 7.27 -2.85 -3.00
C ILE A 70 7.18 -1.38 -2.59
N ALA A 71 7.75 -1.03 -1.45
CA ALA A 71 7.79 0.36 -0.99
C ALA A 71 9.19 0.97 -1.21
N ALA A 72 9.23 2.19 -1.72
CA ALA A 72 10.45 2.98 -1.88
C ALA A 72 10.41 4.21 -0.97
N ALA A 73 11.59 4.58 -0.47
CA ALA A 73 11.79 5.74 0.37
C ALA A 73 13.17 6.33 0.07
N ARG A 74 13.28 7.66 0.09
CA ARG A 74 14.56 8.34 -0.16
C ARG A 74 15.38 8.54 1.12
N PHE A 75 14.79 8.32 2.29
CA PHE A 75 15.42 8.40 3.63
C PHE A 75 16.55 9.44 3.68
N THR A 76 16.24 10.70 3.37
CA THR A 76 17.22 11.79 3.38
C THR A 76 17.52 12.33 4.79
N TRP A 77 17.40 11.51 5.84
CA TRP A 77 17.78 11.90 7.20
C TRP A 77 19.31 11.86 7.34
N PRO A 78 19.97 12.96 7.77
CA PRO A 78 21.28 12.82 8.38
C PRO A 78 21.07 11.98 9.63
N ARG A 79 21.67 10.78 9.70
CA ARG A 79 21.95 10.18 11.00
C ARG A 79 22.88 11.16 11.70
N SER A 80 22.38 11.85 12.72
CA SER A 80 23.23 12.32 13.80
C SER A 80 23.86 11.06 14.38
N ALA A 81 25.00 10.65 13.82
CA ALA A 81 25.95 9.85 14.55
C ALA A 81 26.49 10.78 15.64
N ILE A 82 26.08 10.51 16.87
CA ILE A 82 26.69 10.73 18.20
C ILE A 82 25.55 10.73 19.21
#